data_AF-A0A7Y3PXD1-F1
#
_entry.id   AF-A0A7Y3PXD1-F1
#
_cell.length_a   1.000
_cell.length_b   1.000
_cell.length_c   1.000
_cell.angle_alpha   90.00
_cell.angle_beta   90.00
_cell.angle_gamma   90.00
#
_symmetry.space_group_name_H-M   'P 1'
#
loop_
_entity.id
_entity.type
_entity.pdbx_description
1 polymer ?
#
loop_
_entity_poly.entity_id
_entity_poly.type
_entity_poly.pdbx_seq_one_letter_code
_entity_poly.pdbx_strand_id
1 'polypeptide(L)'
;DPAAEPAPLPHRPESGITSTWGAKAVMQHRGEKVTLSGQGYVLVRWQISPQSRPGGLVMPTWTGLKGELFHVASGGGRRMDDADDTGTSGMGGPAIGYTVLPDGAQQMWQNEYFYLDGTVTLNQNERGADYGLIVFPSTWEAAEEDVRYGPPQGAVRYGLVRDNGKDTAPVPQYVTRESPADPATVSQRSRV
;
A
#
# COMPACT_ATOMS: atom_id res chain seq x y z
N ASP A 1 -18.53 -9.52 -4.64
CA ASP A 1 -18.27 -10.61 -5.57
C ASP A 1 -16.81 -10.52 -6.01
N PRO A 2 -15.99 -11.57 -5.83
CA PRO A 2 -14.61 -11.65 -6.35
C PRO A 2 -14.44 -11.25 -7.82
N ALA A 3 -15.46 -11.48 -8.64
CA ALA A 3 -15.45 -11.31 -10.08
C ALA A 3 -16.17 -10.03 -10.54
N ALA A 4 -16.69 -9.22 -9.61
CA ALA A 4 -17.27 -7.94 -9.98
C ALA A 4 -16.16 -6.99 -10.46
N GLU A 5 -16.37 -6.41 -11.63
CA GLU A 5 -15.48 -5.38 -12.15
C GLU A 5 -15.38 -4.19 -11.17
N PRO A 6 -14.20 -3.57 -11.07
CA PRO A 6 -14.02 -2.41 -10.21
C PRO A 6 -14.74 -1.20 -10.83
N ALA A 7 -15.17 -0.28 -9.97
CA ALA A 7 -15.61 1.04 -10.44
C ALA A 7 -14.47 1.71 -11.21
N PRO A 8 -14.77 2.61 -12.18
CA PRO A 8 -13.73 3.35 -12.89
C PRO A 8 -12.84 4.14 -11.91
N LEU A 9 -11.51 4.09 -12.09
CA LEU A 9 -10.60 4.98 -11.37
C LEU A 9 -10.74 6.40 -11.92
N PRO A 10 -11.16 7.39 -11.13
CA PRO A 10 -11.19 8.78 -11.57
C PRO A 10 -9.80 9.27 -11.95
N HIS A 11 -9.70 9.99 -13.06
CA HIS A 11 -8.45 10.61 -13.47
C HIS A 11 -8.20 11.88 -12.66
N ARG A 12 -7.01 12.01 -12.07
CA ARG A 12 -6.56 13.18 -11.31
C ARG A 12 -5.36 13.83 -12.00
N PRO A 13 -5.09 15.14 -11.79
CA PRO A 13 -3.94 15.80 -12.39
C PRO A 13 -2.60 15.15 -11.99
N GLU A 14 -1.67 14.98 -12.92
CA GLU A 14 -0.34 14.48 -12.60
C GLU A 14 0.72 15.35 -13.29
N SER A 15 1.62 15.91 -12.49
CA SER A 15 2.79 16.67 -12.97
C SER A 15 4.12 16.00 -12.64
N GLY A 16 4.07 14.89 -11.90
CA GLY A 16 5.19 14.02 -11.59
C GLY A 16 5.47 13.93 -10.09
N ILE A 17 5.99 12.78 -9.69
CA ILE A 17 6.45 12.50 -8.33
C ILE A 17 7.96 12.34 -8.32
N THR A 18 8.61 12.99 -7.36
CA THR A 18 10.02 12.80 -7.01
C THR A 18 10.14 12.06 -5.69
N SER A 19 11.28 11.40 -5.49
CA SER A 19 11.56 10.55 -4.33
C SER A 19 13.00 10.77 -3.87
N THR A 20 13.22 10.78 -2.55
CA THR A 20 14.57 10.87 -1.98
C THR A 20 15.47 9.66 -2.28
N TRP A 21 14.88 8.57 -2.77
CA TRP A 21 15.60 7.35 -3.20
C TRP A 21 15.72 7.24 -4.72
N GLY A 22 15.40 8.32 -5.46
CA GLY A 22 15.36 8.30 -6.91
C GLY A 22 14.12 7.56 -7.44
N ALA A 23 14.24 6.95 -8.62
CA ALA A 23 13.08 6.39 -9.34
C ALA A 23 12.39 5.21 -8.62
N LYS A 24 13.09 4.53 -7.69
CA LYS A 24 12.56 3.35 -6.98
C LYS A 24 13.22 3.19 -5.62
N ALA A 25 12.40 3.16 -4.57
CA ALA A 25 12.83 2.77 -3.23
C ALA A 25 12.51 1.29 -2.97
N VAL A 26 13.45 0.54 -2.40
CA VAL A 26 13.25 -0.83 -1.93
C VAL A 26 13.62 -0.85 -0.46
N MET A 27 12.62 -0.85 0.41
CA MET A 27 12.77 -0.74 1.86
C MET A 27 12.47 -2.08 2.52
N GLN A 28 13.46 -2.72 3.11
CA GLN A 28 13.39 -4.05 3.72
C GLN A 28 13.43 -4.01 5.25
N HIS A 29 13.86 -2.91 5.87
CA HIS A 29 14.19 -2.86 7.28
C HIS A 29 13.61 -1.65 8.00
N ARG A 30 13.26 -1.84 9.28
CA ARG A 30 12.78 -0.75 10.13
C ARG A 30 13.76 0.42 10.18
N GLY A 31 13.21 1.62 10.08
CA GLY A 31 13.97 2.87 10.09
C GLY A 31 14.33 3.37 8.70
N GLU A 32 14.18 2.54 7.67
CA GLU A 32 14.19 3.01 6.29
C GLU A 32 12.95 3.86 6.01
N LYS A 33 13.12 4.91 5.23
CA LYS A 33 12.06 5.85 4.88
C LYS A 33 12.35 6.53 3.56
N VAL A 34 11.29 6.82 2.82
CA VAL A 34 11.33 7.57 1.57
C VAL A 34 10.41 8.77 1.66
N THR A 35 10.90 9.93 1.26
CA THR A 35 10.06 11.13 1.12
C THR A 35 9.69 11.30 -0.34
N LEU A 36 8.40 11.44 -0.58
CA LEU A 36 7.80 11.67 -1.89
C LEU A 36 7.36 13.13 -1.99
N SER A 37 7.51 13.74 -3.16
CA SER A 37 7.08 15.11 -3.40
C SER A 37 6.62 15.34 -4.83
N GLY A 38 5.55 16.09 -5.01
CA GLY A 38 4.98 16.44 -6.31
C GLY A 38 3.49 16.16 -6.37
N GLN A 39 2.98 15.94 -7.58
CA GLN A 39 1.57 15.67 -7.82
C GLN A 39 1.42 14.48 -8.79
N GLY A 40 0.74 13.42 -8.37
CA GLY A 40 0.51 12.24 -9.20
C GLY A 40 0.43 10.93 -8.41
N TYR A 41 0.53 9.81 -9.13
CA TYR A 41 0.33 8.48 -8.59
C TYR A 41 1.62 7.86 -8.05
N VAL A 42 1.47 7.08 -6.99
CA VAL A 42 2.55 6.34 -6.33
C VAL A 42 2.08 4.91 -6.13
N LEU A 43 2.89 3.94 -6.52
CA LEU A 43 2.70 2.55 -6.15
C LEU A 43 3.50 2.23 -4.89
N VAL A 44 2.87 1.60 -3.92
CA VAL A 44 3.51 0.86 -2.83
C VAL A 44 3.21 -0.62 -3.02
N ARG A 45 4.24 -1.42 -3.29
CA ARG A 45 4.13 -2.87 -3.45
C ARG A 45 4.64 -3.57 -2.20
N TRP A 46 3.80 -4.43 -1.63
CA TRP A 46 4.10 -5.22 -0.44
C TRP A 46 4.93 -6.48 -0.77
N GLN A 47 5.92 -6.75 0.08
CA GLN A 47 6.72 -7.98 0.07
C GLN A 47 6.71 -8.61 1.45
N ILE A 48 5.62 -9.29 1.83
CA ILE A 48 5.54 -10.01 3.10
C ILE A 48 6.32 -11.32 2.98
N SER A 49 7.07 -11.67 4.01
CA SER A 49 7.99 -12.82 4.04
C SER A 49 7.69 -13.75 5.23
N PRO A 50 6.50 -14.39 5.28
CA PRO A 50 6.13 -15.27 6.38
C PRO A 50 7.06 -16.48 6.52
N GLN A 51 7.73 -16.89 5.44
CA GLN A 51 8.75 -17.94 5.46
C GLN A 51 10.04 -17.56 6.20
N SER A 52 10.31 -16.26 6.32
CA SER A 52 11.44 -15.75 7.10
C SER A 52 11.04 -15.59 8.56
N ARG A 53 9.97 -14.84 8.81
CA ARG A 53 9.41 -14.65 10.14
C ARG A 53 7.92 -14.31 10.05
N PRO A 54 7.02 -15.25 10.41
CA PRO A 54 5.60 -14.94 10.58
C PRO A 54 5.40 -14.17 11.90
N GLY A 55 4.22 -13.56 12.09
CA GLY A 55 3.88 -12.88 13.34
C GLY A 55 3.01 -11.65 13.16
N GLY A 56 2.87 -10.87 14.23
CA GLY A 56 2.15 -9.60 14.18
C GLY A 56 2.93 -8.55 13.38
N LEU A 57 2.32 -8.00 12.35
CA LEU A 57 2.88 -6.94 11.52
C LEU A 57 2.62 -5.57 12.15
N VAL A 58 3.64 -4.73 12.22
CA VAL A 58 3.46 -3.30 12.50
C VAL A 58 3.38 -2.55 11.18
N MET A 59 2.30 -1.80 10.96
CA MET A 59 2.02 -1.16 9.68
C MET A 59 3.04 -0.05 9.36
N PRO A 60 3.38 0.15 8.07
CA PRO A 60 4.14 1.32 7.64
C PRO A 60 3.29 2.58 7.79
N THR A 61 3.95 3.71 7.98
CA THR A 61 3.28 4.94 8.40
C THR A 61 3.69 6.12 7.52
N TRP A 62 2.71 6.92 7.13
CA TRP A 62 2.86 8.15 6.39
C TRP A 62 2.95 9.31 7.38
N THR A 63 4.07 10.03 7.40
CA THR A 63 4.33 11.11 8.37
C THR A 63 4.69 12.40 7.66
N GLY A 64 4.50 13.51 8.34
CA GLY A 64 4.90 14.83 7.84
C GLY A 64 4.11 15.27 6.61
N LEU A 65 2.86 14.79 6.46
CA LEU A 65 2.03 15.12 5.30
C LEU A 65 1.81 16.64 5.20
N LYS A 66 2.22 17.19 4.05
CA LYS A 66 1.90 18.55 3.58
C LYS A 66 1.16 18.41 2.26
N GLY A 67 -0.04 19.01 2.17
CA GLY A 67 -0.96 18.78 1.05
C GLY A 67 -1.89 17.59 1.30
N GLU A 68 -2.08 16.75 0.29
CA GLU A 68 -3.09 15.70 0.22
C GLU A 68 -2.50 14.34 -0.13
N LEU A 69 -3.03 13.29 0.47
CA LEU A 69 -2.67 11.90 0.19
C LEU A 69 -3.91 11.03 0.24
N PHE A 70 -4.25 10.39 -0.87
CA PHE A 70 -5.40 9.49 -0.98
C PHE A 70 -4.97 8.07 -1.31
N HIS A 71 -5.62 7.09 -0.70
CA HIS A 71 -5.52 5.68 -1.09
C HIS A 71 -6.56 5.42 -2.18
N VAL A 72 -6.12 5.48 -3.44
CA VAL A 72 -7.02 5.54 -4.59
C VAL A 72 -7.42 4.17 -5.11
N ALA A 73 -6.53 3.18 -5.06
CA ALA A 73 -6.83 1.83 -5.53
C ALA A 73 -5.93 0.75 -4.90
N SER A 74 -6.34 -0.50 -5.06
CA SER A 74 -5.56 -1.70 -4.76
C SER A 74 -5.61 -2.68 -5.93
N GLY A 75 -4.49 -3.29 -6.29
CA GLY A 75 -4.38 -4.19 -7.43
C GLY A 75 -3.33 -5.30 -7.24
N GLY A 76 -2.74 -5.76 -8.34
CA GLY A 76 -1.72 -6.80 -8.35
C GLY A 76 -2.28 -8.22 -8.49
N GLY A 77 -3.55 -8.35 -8.85
CA GLY A 77 -4.23 -9.61 -9.14
C GLY A 77 -4.54 -10.51 -7.95
N ARG A 78 -4.14 -10.14 -6.73
CA ARG A 78 -4.46 -10.88 -5.50
C ARG A 78 -4.45 -9.99 -4.27
N ARG A 79 -5.41 -10.23 -3.38
CA ARG A 79 -5.37 -9.76 -2.01
C ARG A 79 -4.41 -10.64 -1.22
N MET A 80 -3.69 -10.11 -0.24
CA MET A 80 -2.60 -10.87 0.39
C MET A 80 -3.08 -12.09 1.20
N ASP A 81 -4.35 -12.13 1.62
CA ASP A 81 -5.02 -13.25 2.31
C ASP A 81 -5.87 -14.12 1.37
N ASP A 82 -5.81 -13.91 0.05
CA ASP A 82 -6.41 -14.88 -0.87
C ASP A 82 -5.65 -16.20 -0.71
N ALA A 83 -6.30 -17.16 -0.04
CA ALA A 83 -5.74 -18.47 0.25
C ALA A 83 -6.07 -19.47 -0.86
N ASP A 84 -5.13 -20.39 -1.12
CA ASP A 84 -5.37 -21.57 -1.94
C ASP A 84 -6.09 -22.69 -1.15
N ASP A 85 -6.33 -23.83 -1.81
CA ASP A 85 -7.00 -25.00 -1.23
C ASP A 85 -6.24 -25.62 -0.04
N THR A 86 -4.95 -25.27 0.13
CA THR A 86 -4.14 -25.72 1.27
C THR A 86 -4.21 -24.76 2.47
N GLY A 87 -4.92 -23.63 2.31
CA GLY A 87 -4.95 -22.53 3.27
C GLY A 87 -3.72 -21.63 3.19
N THR A 88 -2.88 -21.77 2.17
CA THR A 88 -1.68 -20.94 2.00
C THR A 88 -2.04 -19.67 1.25
N SER A 89 -1.55 -18.52 1.73
CA SER A 89 -1.77 -17.19 1.14
C SER A 89 -0.48 -16.38 1.10
N GLY A 90 -0.54 -15.16 0.57
CA GLY A 90 0.56 -14.19 0.69
C GLY A 90 0.88 -13.80 2.14
N MET A 91 -0.04 -14.06 3.08
CA MET A 91 0.20 -13.86 4.52
C MET A 91 0.92 -15.04 5.18
N GLY A 92 1.02 -16.21 4.54
CA GLY A 92 1.61 -17.42 5.13
C GLY A 92 0.69 -18.63 5.02
N GLY A 93 0.91 -19.65 5.86
CA GLY A 93 0.16 -20.90 5.79
C GLY A 93 0.35 -21.77 7.02
N PRO A 94 -0.40 -22.90 7.14
CA PRO A 94 -0.40 -23.73 8.34
C PRO A 94 0.98 -24.27 8.74
N ALA A 95 1.86 -24.51 7.77
CA ALA A 95 3.20 -25.08 8.01
C ALA A 95 4.21 -24.06 8.55
N ILE A 96 4.07 -22.77 8.19
CA ILE A 96 5.04 -21.72 8.51
C ILE A 96 4.47 -20.64 9.42
N GLY A 97 3.18 -20.71 9.77
CA GLY A 97 2.47 -19.64 10.45
C GLY A 97 2.01 -18.53 9.51
N TYR A 98 1.29 -17.56 10.08
CA TYR A 98 0.75 -16.42 9.36
C TYR A 98 1.33 -15.11 9.86
N THR A 99 1.50 -14.18 8.94
CA THR A 99 1.56 -12.75 9.23
C THR A 99 0.16 -12.28 9.59
N VAL A 100 0.03 -11.56 10.69
CA VAL A 100 -1.24 -11.08 11.22
C VAL A 100 -1.21 -9.57 11.25
N LEU A 101 -2.22 -8.94 10.66
CA LEU A 101 -2.36 -7.48 10.69
C LEU A 101 -2.84 -7.02 12.07
N PRO A 102 -2.51 -5.77 12.48
CA PRO A 102 -3.06 -5.23 13.71
C PRO A 102 -4.58 -5.04 13.57
N ASP A 103 -5.30 -5.14 14.69
CA ASP A 103 -6.75 -5.01 14.73
C ASP A 103 -7.22 -3.72 14.03
N GLY A 104 -8.25 -3.86 13.19
CA GLY A 104 -8.82 -2.75 12.43
C GLY A 104 -8.08 -2.40 11.13
N ALA A 105 -6.87 -2.91 10.90
CA ALA A 105 -6.18 -2.71 9.63
C ALA A 105 -6.98 -3.31 8.47
N GLN A 106 -7.02 -2.57 7.36
CA GLN A 106 -7.59 -3.02 6.12
C GLN A 106 -6.69 -4.10 5.54
N GLN A 107 -7.34 -5.12 4.97
CA GLN A 107 -6.62 -6.15 4.28
C GLN A 107 -5.94 -5.57 3.03
N MET A 108 -4.65 -5.81 2.94
CA MET A 108 -3.80 -5.29 1.88
C MET A 108 -3.81 -6.17 0.63
N TRP A 109 -3.64 -5.51 -0.50
CA TRP A 109 -3.31 -6.13 -1.77
C TRP A 109 -1.81 -6.06 -2.00
N GLN A 110 -1.32 -6.85 -2.96
CA GLN A 110 0.09 -6.82 -3.30
C GLN A 110 0.53 -5.43 -3.78
N ASN A 111 -0.31 -4.76 -4.57
CA ASN A 111 -0.08 -3.40 -5.06
C ASN A 111 -1.11 -2.45 -4.43
N GLU A 112 -0.64 -1.37 -3.80
CA GLU A 112 -1.46 -0.31 -3.24
C GLU A 112 -1.12 1.02 -3.92
N TYR A 113 -2.11 1.67 -4.53
CA TYR A 113 -1.95 2.90 -5.28
C TYR A 113 -2.42 4.09 -4.48
N PHE A 114 -1.59 5.12 -4.45
CA PHE A 114 -1.86 6.38 -3.78
C PHE A 114 -1.77 7.54 -4.75
N TYR A 115 -2.58 8.57 -4.52
CA TYR A 115 -2.42 9.86 -5.17
C TYR A 115 -1.87 10.86 -4.16
N LEU A 116 -0.77 11.53 -4.51
CA LEU A 116 -0.15 12.57 -3.72
C LEU A 116 -0.30 13.91 -4.44
N ASP A 117 -0.66 14.95 -3.71
CA ASP A 117 -0.46 16.34 -4.11
C ASP A 117 0.21 17.07 -2.93
N GLY A 118 1.53 17.19 -3.00
CA GLY A 118 2.35 17.78 -1.94
C GLY A 118 3.54 16.92 -1.56
N THR A 119 3.79 16.74 -0.26
CA THR A 119 4.95 16.03 0.28
C THR A 119 4.56 15.14 1.45
N VAL A 120 5.09 13.91 1.48
CA VAL A 120 4.90 12.97 2.60
C VAL A 120 6.10 12.02 2.72
N THR A 121 6.36 11.55 3.93
CA THR A 121 7.36 10.50 4.19
C THR A 121 6.68 9.18 4.52
N LEU A 122 6.98 8.12 3.76
CA LEU A 122 6.61 6.75 4.12
C LEU A 122 7.74 6.12 4.92
N ASN A 123 7.41 5.57 6.09
CA ASN A 123 8.36 4.90 6.98
C ASN A 123 8.08 3.40 6.99
N GLN A 124 9.14 2.61 6.81
CA GLN A 124 9.14 1.18 7.03
C GLN A 124 9.28 0.89 8.53
N ASN A 125 8.28 0.21 9.11
CA ASN A 125 8.17 -0.15 10.51
C ASN A 125 8.34 -1.66 10.79
N GLU A 126 9.05 -2.39 9.92
CA GLU A 126 9.25 -3.84 9.95
C GLU A 126 9.55 -4.33 11.37
N ARG A 127 8.61 -5.09 11.92
CA ARG A 127 8.65 -5.56 13.30
C ARG A 127 7.62 -6.67 13.48
N GLY A 128 8.01 -7.71 14.20
CA GLY A 128 7.16 -8.86 14.54
C GLY A 128 7.03 -9.85 13.39
N ALA A 129 6.65 -9.38 12.20
CA ALA A 129 6.72 -10.12 10.95
C ALA A 129 7.67 -9.44 9.96
N ASP A 130 8.38 -10.24 9.16
CA ASP A 130 9.28 -9.72 8.14
C ASP A 130 8.49 -9.26 6.91
N TYR A 131 8.67 -8.00 6.53
CA TYR A 131 8.12 -7.48 5.29
C TYR A 131 8.98 -6.36 4.70
N GLY A 132 8.93 -6.25 3.38
CA GLY A 132 9.50 -5.16 2.60
C GLY A 132 8.45 -4.35 1.86
N LEU A 133 8.84 -3.17 1.40
CA LEU A 133 8.05 -2.28 0.56
C LEU A 133 8.88 -1.82 -0.63
N ILE A 134 8.31 -1.93 -1.82
CA ILE A 134 8.86 -1.32 -3.03
C ILE A 134 7.98 -0.12 -3.39
N VAL A 135 8.58 1.07 -3.51
CA VAL A 135 7.86 2.32 -3.72
C VAL A 135 8.42 3.07 -4.91
N PHE A 136 7.56 3.48 -5.84
CA PHE A 136 7.96 4.28 -6.99
C PHE A 136 6.80 5.10 -7.57
N PRO A 137 7.10 6.21 -8.26
CA PRO A 137 6.11 6.94 -9.06
C PRO A 137 5.40 6.01 -10.04
N SER A 138 4.11 6.21 -10.23
CA SER A 138 3.27 5.49 -11.18
C SER A 138 2.42 6.47 -11.98
N THR A 139 1.54 5.97 -12.84
CA THR A 139 0.58 6.78 -13.60
C THR A 139 -0.83 6.29 -13.36
N TRP A 140 -1.82 7.11 -13.73
CA TRP A 140 -3.21 6.69 -13.71
C TRP A 140 -3.46 5.44 -14.56
N GLU A 141 -2.90 5.36 -15.77
CA GLU A 141 -3.08 4.22 -16.68
C GLU A 141 -2.58 2.92 -16.07
N ALA A 142 -1.39 2.96 -15.45
CA ALA A 142 -0.81 1.78 -14.81
C ALA A 142 -1.64 1.30 -13.61
N ALA A 143 -2.26 2.21 -12.87
CA ALA A 143 -3.16 1.87 -11.77
C ALA A 143 -4.49 1.28 -12.30
N GLU A 144 -5.11 1.92 -13.31
CA GLU A 144 -6.36 1.45 -13.92
C GLU A 144 -6.19 0.08 -14.58
N GLU A 145 -5.07 -0.15 -15.28
CA GLU A 145 -4.75 -1.44 -15.90
C GLU A 145 -4.58 -2.54 -14.84
N ASP A 146 -3.78 -2.31 -13.79
CA ASP A 146 -3.51 -3.32 -12.76
C ASP A 146 -4.76 -3.71 -11.96
N VAL A 147 -5.67 -2.75 -11.76
CA VAL A 147 -6.95 -2.99 -11.07
C VAL A 147 -7.94 -3.76 -11.95
N ARG A 148 -7.92 -3.54 -13.28
CA ARG A 148 -8.83 -4.24 -14.21
C ARG A 148 -8.34 -5.61 -14.65
N TYR A 149 -7.05 -5.79 -14.89
CA TYR A 149 -6.59 -7.01 -15.55
C TYR A 149 -5.67 -7.83 -14.64
N GLY A 150 -5.01 -7.18 -13.68
CA GLY A 150 -3.93 -7.80 -12.91
C GLY A 150 -2.82 -8.35 -13.81
N PRO A 151 -1.84 -9.09 -13.25
CA PRO A 151 -0.82 -9.76 -14.04
C PRO A 151 -1.42 -10.91 -14.88
N PRO A 152 -0.96 -11.12 -16.13
CA PRO A 152 -1.46 -12.17 -17.03
C PRO A 152 -1.38 -13.60 -16.45
N GLN A 153 -0.50 -13.81 -15.46
CA GLN A 153 -0.31 -15.06 -14.74
C GLN A 153 -0.61 -14.80 -13.27
N GLY A 154 -1.67 -15.43 -12.74
CA GLY A 154 -1.99 -15.36 -11.32
C GLY A 154 -2.92 -14.22 -10.90
N ALA A 155 -3.59 -13.53 -11.83
CA ALA A 155 -4.76 -12.73 -11.48
C ALA A 155 -5.90 -13.65 -11.03
N VAL A 156 -6.17 -13.64 -9.73
CA VAL A 156 -7.28 -14.39 -9.11
C VAL A 156 -8.55 -13.55 -9.13
N ARG A 157 -8.43 -12.21 -9.15
CA ARG A 157 -9.54 -11.26 -8.97
C ARG A 157 -9.23 -9.91 -9.62
N TYR A 158 -10.28 -9.17 -9.95
CA TYR A 158 -10.20 -7.72 -10.13
C TYR A 158 -9.71 -7.04 -8.85
N GLY A 159 -9.01 -5.92 -9.00
CA GLY A 159 -8.64 -5.05 -7.89
C GLY A 159 -9.82 -4.26 -7.32
N LEU A 160 -9.51 -3.24 -6.53
CA LEU A 160 -10.48 -2.35 -5.89
C LEU A 160 -10.13 -0.89 -6.13
N VAL A 161 -11.09 -0.11 -6.65
CA VAL A 161 -11.02 1.36 -6.64
C VAL A 161 -11.70 1.89 -5.38
N ARG A 162 -11.00 2.78 -4.66
CA ARG A 162 -11.49 3.49 -3.48
C ARG A 162 -11.73 4.97 -3.74
N ASP A 163 -11.10 5.51 -4.78
CA ASP A 163 -11.24 6.91 -5.14
C ASP A 163 -12.66 7.21 -5.64
N ASN A 164 -13.16 8.37 -5.24
CA ASN A 164 -14.45 8.92 -5.64
C ASN A 164 -14.32 10.18 -6.51
N GLY A 165 -13.09 10.53 -6.89
CA GLY A 165 -12.76 11.68 -7.73
C GLY A 165 -12.91 13.02 -7.02
N LYS A 166 -13.03 12.99 -5.68
CA LYS A 166 -13.20 14.15 -4.81
C LYS A 166 -12.17 14.08 -3.69
N ASP A 167 -11.99 15.20 -2.99
CA ASP A 167 -11.03 15.26 -1.87
C ASP A 167 -11.61 14.63 -0.58
N THR A 168 -12.72 13.92 -0.74
CA THR A 168 -13.31 13.00 0.24
C THR A 168 -12.87 11.55 0.00
N ALA A 169 -11.91 11.30 -0.88
CA ALA A 169 -11.33 9.99 -1.07
C ALA A 169 -10.67 9.51 0.24
N PRO A 170 -10.66 8.19 0.51
CA PRO A 170 -10.03 7.66 1.71
C PRO A 170 -8.54 8.01 1.78
N VAL A 171 -8.06 8.36 2.98
CA VAL A 171 -6.61 8.48 3.25
C VAL A 171 -6.07 7.13 3.75
N PRO A 172 -4.75 6.89 3.69
CA PRO A 172 -4.15 5.68 4.26
C PRO A 172 -4.42 5.57 5.77
N GLN A 173 -4.61 4.36 6.29
CA GLN A 173 -5.01 4.16 7.69
C GLN A 173 -3.98 4.62 8.75
N TYR A 174 -2.74 4.89 8.37
CA TYR A 174 -1.65 5.24 9.28
C TYR A 174 -0.93 6.48 8.79
N VAL A 175 -1.69 7.57 8.61
CA VAL A 175 -1.20 8.86 8.14
C VAL A 175 -1.30 9.92 9.23
N THR A 176 -0.32 10.82 9.25
CA THR A 176 -0.33 12.02 10.09
C THR A 176 0.40 13.19 9.41
N ARG A 177 -0.01 14.41 9.77
CA ARG A 177 0.71 15.65 9.41
C ARG A 177 1.97 15.85 10.25
N GLU A 178 2.06 15.18 11.39
CA GLU A 178 3.19 15.28 12.31
C GLU A 178 4.37 14.39 11.89
N SER A 179 5.55 14.70 12.42
CA SER A 179 6.76 13.87 12.29
C SER A 179 7.16 13.35 13.68
N PRO A 180 6.51 12.29 14.18
CA PRO A 180 6.78 11.77 15.52
C PRO A 180 8.20 11.19 15.63
N ALA A 181 8.72 11.13 16.86
CA ALA A 181 10.05 10.56 17.12
C ALA A 181 10.13 9.06 16.81
N ASP A 182 9.06 8.31 17.07
CA ASP A 182 8.91 6.92 16.63
C ASP A 182 7.73 6.80 15.65
N PRO A 183 7.98 6.64 14.34
CA PRO A 183 6.91 6.54 13.34
C PRO A 183 6.02 5.32 13.57
N ALA A 184 6.52 4.25 14.20
CA ALA A 184 5.73 3.05 14.49
C ALA A 184 4.59 3.28 15.52
N THR A 185 4.52 4.47 16.13
CA THR A 185 3.49 4.84 17.11
C THR A 185 2.32 5.62 16.51
N VAL A 186 2.35 5.92 15.20
CA VAL A 186 1.25 6.61 14.53
C VAL A 186 -0.03 5.79 14.65
N SER A 187 -1.03 6.37 15.32
CA SER A 187 -2.34 5.75 15.52
C SER A 187 -3.07 5.52 14.19
N GLN A 188 -3.84 4.44 14.12
CA GLN A 188 -4.72 4.20 13.00
C GLN A 188 -5.81 5.28 12.89
N ARG A 189 -5.90 5.97 11.76
CA ARG A 189 -6.91 6.99 11.45
C ARG A 189 -7.31 6.91 9.98
N SER A 190 -8.58 7.16 9.69
CA SER A 190 -9.11 7.23 8.32
C SER A 190 -9.30 8.66 7.82
N ARG A 191 -8.79 9.66 8.56
CA ARG A 191 -8.84 11.11 8.26
C ARG A 191 -7.66 11.82 8.95
N VAL A 192 -7.15 12.90 8.34
CA VAL A 192 -6.02 13.74 8.81
C VAL A 192 -6.19 15.21 8.47
#